data_AF-A0A2M7Z4T4-F1
#
_entry.id   AF-A0A2M7Z4T4-F1
#
_cell.length_a   1.000
_cell.length_b   1.000
_cell.length_c   1.000
_cell.angle_alpha   90.00
_cell.angle_beta   90.00
_cell.angle_gamma   90.00
#
_symmetry.space_group_name_H-M   'P 1'
#
loop_
_entity.id
_entity.type
_entity.pdbx_description
1 polymer ?
#
loop_
_entity_poly.entity_id
_entity_poly.type
_entity_poly.pdbx_seq_one_letter_code
_entity_poly.pdbx_strand_id
1 'polypeptide(L)'
;MPKNLLEVNIFCSPVIEKEPFKGKAEAVSSQNRLGKFDILPEHINFITLIFGSLTIQTPERKKITYQFERGVLEVSENRVNVFLGL
;
A
#
# COMPACT_ATOMS: atom_id res chain seq x y z
N MET A 1 -23.16 2.14 8.56
CA MET A 1 -22.82 2.21 7.12
C MET A 1 -21.84 1.09 6.82
N PRO A 2 -21.95 0.37 5.70
CA PRO A 2 -20.93 -0.62 5.34
C PRO A 2 -19.58 0.08 5.21
N LYS A 3 -18.55 -0.47 5.85
CA LYS A 3 -17.21 0.09 5.83
C LYS A 3 -16.63 -0.15 4.44
N ASN A 4 -16.44 0.91 3.67
CA ASN A 4 -15.85 0.80 2.34
C ASN A 4 -14.39 0.34 2.50
N LEU A 5 -13.90 -0.57 1.65
CA LEU A 5 -12.56 -1.17 1.78
C LEU A 5 -11.77 -0.97 0.51
N LEU A 6 -10.48 -0.69 0.65
CA LEU A 6 -9.54 -0.61 -0.46
C LEU A 6 -9.32 -2.00 -1.06
N GLU A 7 -9.23 -2.10 -2.38
CA GLU A 7 -8.60 -3.25 -3.04
C GLU A 7 -7.08 -3.00 -3.12
N VAL A 8 -6.25 -3.90 -2.59
CA VAL A 8 -4.80 -3.70 -2.54
C VAL A 8 -4.09 -4.83 -3.26
N ASN A 9 -3.19 -4.47 -4.19
CA ASN A 9 -2.27 -5.38 -4.86
C ASN A 9 -0.84 -4.93 -4.61
N ILE A 10 0.01 -5.83 -4.10
CA ILE A 10 1.45 -5.62 -3.93
C ILE A 10 2.17 -6.56 -4.87
N PHE A 11 2.98 -5.97 -5.73
CA PHE A 11 3.91 -6.63 -6.63
C PHE A 11 5.32 -6.49 -6.05
N CYS A 12 6.01 -7.62 -5.92
CA CYS A 12 7.35 -7.69 -5.36
C CYS A 12 8.35 -8.04 -6.46
N SER A 13 9.40 -7.23 -6.62
CA SER A 13 10.60 -7.60 -7.36
C SER A 13 11.29 -8.81 -6.71
N PRO A 14 12.05 -9.65 -7.45
CA PRO A 14 12.73 -10.82 -6.89
C PRO A 14 13.69 -10.53 -5.71
N VAL A 15 14.11 -9.28 -5.54
CA VAL A 15 14.96 -8.85 -4.41
C VAL A 15 14.19 -8.70 -3.09
N ILE A 16 12.86 -8.68 -3.13
CA ILE A 16 12.01 -8.59 -1.94
C ILE A 16 11.69 -10.01 -1.46
N GLU A 17 12.19 -10.38 -0.28
CA GLU A 17 11.97 -11.70 0.31
C GLU A 17 10.50 -11.99 0.65
N LYS A 18 9.70 -10.94 0.85
CA LYS A 18 8.31 -11.08 1.27
C LYS A 18 7.38 -11.32 0.08
N GLU A 19 6.51 -12.31 0.23
CA GLU A 19 5.50 -12.67 -0.77
C GLU A 19 4.61 -11.48 -1.18
N PRO A 20 4.22 -11.41 -2.47
CA PRO A 20 3.25 -10.43 -2.94
C PRO A 20 1.91 -10.59 -2.21
N PHE A 21 1.10 -9.54 -2.21
CA PHE A 21 -0.19 -9.52 -1.51
C PHE A 21 -1.30 -9.10 -2.46
N LYS A 22 -2.46 -9.73 -2.31
CA LYS A 22 -3.70 -9.31 -2.95
C LYS A 22 -4.84 -9.47 -1.95
N GLY A 23 -5.55 -8.38 -1.65
CA GLY A 23 -6.61 -8.44 -0.66
C GLY A 23 -7.30 -7.11 -0.40
N LYS A 24 -8.09 -7.06 0.66
CA LYS A 24 -8.79 -5.86 1.12
C LYS A 24 -8.05 -5.20 2.27
N ALA A 25 -8.15 -3.88 2.36
CA ALA A 25 -7.55 -3.10 3.45
C ALA A 25 -8.47 -1.97 3.93
N GLU A 26 -8.37 -1.65 5.22
CA GLU A 26 -8.98 -0.46 5.80
C GLU A 26 -8.09 0.77 5.59
N ALA A 27 -6.78 0.58 5.51
CA ALA A 27 -5.81 1.64 5.26
C ALA A 27 -4.50 1.08 4.69
N VAL A 28 -3.82 1.89 3.89
CA VAL A 28 -2.44 1.64 3.44
C VAL A 28 -1.58 2.83 3.82
N SER A 29 -0.55 2.61 4.64
CA SER A 29 0.33 3.66 5.17
C SER A 29 1.73 3.53 4.58
N SER A 30 2.34 4.64 4.17
CA SER A 30 3.74 4.67 3.72
C SER A 30 4.34 6.07 3.88
N GLN A 31 5.49 6.32 3.25
CA GLN A 31 6.15 7.61 3.23
C GLN A 31 6.74 7.90 1.85
N ASN A 32 6.70 9.16 1.46
CA ASN A 32 7.37 9.69 0.28
C ASN A 32 8.37 10.79 0.70
N ARG A 33 8.87 11.57 -0.28
CA ARG A 33 9.83 12.66 -0.01
C ARG A 33 9.26 13.79 0.87
N LEU A 34 7.94 13.95 0.94
CA LEU A 34 7.28 15.00 1.72
C LEU A 34 6.98 14.54 3.15
N GLY A 35 6.85 13.23 3.38
CA GLY A 35 6.63 12.65 4.70
C GLY A 35 5.77 11.41 4.66
N LYS A 36 5.22 11.07 5.83
CA LYS A 36 4.30 9.94 6.01
C LYS A 36 2.90 10.29 5.54
N PHE A 37 2.19 9.32 5.01
CA PHE A 37 0.81 9.47 4.55
C PHE A 37 0.03 8.17 4.72
N ASP A 38 -1.28 8.30 4.73
CA ASP A 38 -2.24 7.21 4.80
C ASP A 38 -3.20 7.30 3.60
N ILE A 39 -3.47 6.17 2.97
CA ILE A 39 -4.52 5.99 1.97
C ILE A 39 -5.69 5.31 2.68
N LEU A 40 -6.81 6.00 2.70
CA LEU A 40 -8.09 5.50 3.20
C LEU A 40 -9.03 5.22 2.01
N PRO A 41 -10.13 4.47 2.22
CA PRO A 41 -11.14 4.29 1.19
C PRO A 41 -11.62 5.63 0.63
N GLU A 42 -11.87 5.67 -0.68
CA GLU A 42 -12.32 6.87 -1.44
C GLU A 42 -11.29 8.01 -1.52
N HIS A 43 -10.02 7.73 -1.18
CA HIS A 43 -8.93 8.67 -1.46
C HIS A 43 -8.86 9.00 -2.96
N ILE A 44 -8.58 10.27 -3.27
CA ILE A 44 -8.43 10.75 -4.65
C ILE A 44 -7.30 10.00 -5.38
N ASN A 45 -7.33 10.04 -6.72
CA ASN A 45 -6.28 9.44 -7.53
C ASN A 45 -4.91 10.01 -7.14
N PHE A 46 -3.93 9.13 -6.93
CA PHE A 46 -2.65 9.51 -6.35
C PHE A 46 -1.54 8.57 -6.84
N ILE A 47 -0.41 9.12 -7.26
CA ILE A 47 0.78 8.33 -7.60
C ILE A 47 2.01 8.96 -6.97
N THR A 48 2.84 8.15 -6.32
CA THR A 48 4.06 8.63 -5.67
C THR A 48 5.13 7.55 -5.61
N LEU A 49 6.39 7.98 -5.55
CA LEU A 49 7.47 7.13 -5.04
C LEU A 49 7.33 6.97 -3.53
N ILE A 50 7.58 5.76 -3.04
CA ILE A 50 7.58 5.42 -1.62
C ILE A 50 8.91 4.81 -1.20
N PHE A 51 9.26 4.95 0.08
CA PHE A 51 10.57 4.53 0.61
C PHE A 51 10.46 3.91 2.00
N GLY A 52 11.36 2.97 2.32
CA GLY A 52 11.51 2.40 3.66
C GLY A 52 10.48 1.33 3.99
N SER A 53 9.21 1.70 4.19
CA SER A 53 8.18 0.72 4.53
C SER A 53 6.78 1.05 4.03
N LEU A 54 5.96 0.00 3.96
CA LEU A 54 4.54 0.02 3.62
C LEU A 54 3.81 -0.85 4.63
N THR A 55 2.75 -0.33 5.23
CA THR A 55 1.91 -1.08 6.16
C THR A 55 0.47 -1.13 5.66
N ILE A 56 -0.09 -2.33 5.55
CA ILE A 56 -1.49 -2.58 5.25
C ILE A 56 -2.20 -2.90 6.56
N GLN A 57 -3.32 -2.21 6.83
CA GLN A 57 -4.24 -2.55 7.91
C GLN A 57 -5.41 -3.33 7.32
N THR A 58 -5.52 -4.62 7.64
CA THR A 58 -6.58 -5.49 7.10
C THR A 58 -7.89 -5.33 7.90
N PRO A 59 -9.04 -5.75 7.34
CA PRO A 59 -10.33 -5.71 8.04
C PRO A 59 -10.34 -6.51 9.36
N GLU A 60 -9.49 -7.53 9.47
CA GLU A 60 -9.31 -8.35 10.68
C GLU A 60 -8.39 -7.69 11.72
N ARG A 61 -8.09 -6.39 11.56
CA ARG A 61 -7.15 -5.61 12.38
C ARG A 61 -5.72 -6.15 12.39
N LYS A 62 -5.35 -6.96 11.39
CA LYS A 62 -3.97 -7.41 11.23
C LYS A 62 -3.16 -6.35 10.50
N LYS A 63 -1.89 -6.23 10.86
CA LYS A 63 -0.93 -5.36 10.16
C LYS A 63 0.02 -6.20 9.34
N ILE A 64 0.10 -5.92 8.05
CA ILE A 64 1.06 -6.54 7.13
C ILE A 64 2.05 -5.45 6.74
N THR A 65 3.31 -5.62 7.12
CA THR A 65 4.37 -4.64 6.83
C THR A 65 5.39 -5.19 5.85
N TYR A 66 5.76 -4.39 4.86
CA TYR A 66 6.85 -4.64 3.91
C TYR A 66 7.98 -3.64 4.19
N GLN A 67 9.22 -4.13 4.18
CA GLN A 67 10.44 -3.31 4.24
C GLN A 67 11.09 -3.34 2.86
N PHE A 68 11.50 -2.20 2.35
CA PHE A 68 12.09 -2.05 1.02
C PHE A 68 12.81 -0.70 0.91
N GLU A 69 13.75 -0.57 -0.02
CA GLU A 69 14.43 0.71 -0.25
C GLU A 69 13.53 1.69 -1.00
N ARG A 70 12.97 1.25 -2.14
CA ARG A 70 12.14 2.08 -3.01
C ARG A 70 10.99 1.28 -3.64
N GLY A 71 9.89 1.99 -3.90
CA GLY A 71 8.76 1.48 -4.66
C GLY A 71 7.92 2.60 -5.29
N VAL A 72 6.89 2.22 -6.03
CA VAL A 72 5.86 3.10 -6.56
C VAL A 72 4.52 2.68 -5.98
N LEU A 73 3.74 3.65 -5.52
CA LEU A 73 2.35 3.46 -5.08
C LEU A 73 1.43 4.26 -6.00
N GLU A 74 0.37 3.61 -6.47
CA GLU A 74 -0.68 4.18 -7.31
C GLU A 74 -2.04 3.89 -6.67
N VAL A 75 -2.90 4.90 -6.65
CA VAL A 75 -4.27 4.85 -6.16
C VAL A 75 -5.18 5.33 -7.28
N SER A 76 -6.14 4.50 -7.64
CA SER A 76 -7.23 4.85 -8.56
C SER A 76 -8.45 4.00 -8.25
N GLU A 77 -9.65 4.57 -8.39
CA GLU A 77 -10.92 3.81 -8.27
C GLU A 77 -11.02 2.94 -7.01
N ASN A 78 -10.57 3.45 -5.85
CA ASN A 78 -10.55 2.74 -4.57
C ASN A 78 -9.66 1.47 -4.55
N ARG A 79 -8.73 1.39 -5.50
CA ARG A 79 -7.67 0.38 -5.61
C ARG A 79 -6.32 1.01 -5.35
N VAL A 80 -5.46 0.29 -4.65
CA VAL A 80 -4.06 0.64 -4.38
C VAL A 80 -3.17 -0.43 -5.00
N ASN A 81 -2.37 -0.04 -5.99
CA ASN A 81 -1.35 -0.90 -6.57
C ASN A 81 0.02 -0.43 -6.06
N VAL A 82 0.84 -1.36 -5.58
CA VAL A 82 2.18 -1.06 -5.08
C VAL A 82 3.20 -1.96 -5.73
N PHE A 83 4.26 -1.36 -6.27
CA PHE A 83 5.38 -2.05 -6.91
C PHE A 83 6.64 -1.83 -6.07
N LEU A 84 7.14 -2.89 -5.43
CA LEU A 84 8.25 -2.86 -4.48
C LEU A 84 9.53 -3.44 -5.08
N GLY A 85 10.68 -2.86 -4.70
CA GLY A 85 12.01 -3.34 -5.10
C GLY A 85 12.47 -2.84 -6.47
N LEU A 86 12.27 -1.54 -6.70
CA LEU A 86 12.73 -0.80 -7.89
C LEU A 86 14.17 -0.29 -7.73
#